data_AF-A0A954HEY9-F1
#
_entry.id   AF-A0A954HEY9-F1
#
_cell.length_a   1.000
_cell.length_b   1.000
_cell.length_c   1.000
_cell.angle_alpha   90.00
_cell.angle_beta   90.00
_cell.angle_gamma   90.00
#
_symmetry.space_group_name_H-M   'P 1'
#
loop_
_entity.id
_entity.type
_entity.pdbx_description
1 polymer ?
#
loop_
_entity_poly.entity_id
_entity_poly.type
_entity_poly.pdbx_seq_one_letter_code
_entity_poly.pdbx_strand_id
1 'polypeptide(L)'
;NDPVYIEAAQSLARKIAQHPGDVSEQARFGIETCLVRSADDAEVEQLVQLFNLAREHFASREAEAKQLATVPLGNPPEGLSVTDLAAWTAVSNVLLNLDEFLMKP
;
A
#
# COMPACT_ATOMS: atom_id res chain seq x y z
N ASN A 1 4.13 -4.82 -14.62
CA ASN A 1 5.03 -4.69 -13.46
C ASN A 1 5.82 -5.96 -13.29
N ASP A 2 7.14 -5.84 -13.26
CA ASP A 2 8.06 -6.92 -12.88
C ASP A 2 7.58 -7.54 -11.54
N PRO A 3 7.58 -8.86 -11.36
CA PRO A 3 7.25 -9.50 -10.09
C PRO A 3 7.95 -8.89 -8.87
N VAL A 4 9.18 -8.38 -9.05
CA VAL A 4 9.95 -7.72 -7.98
C VAL A 4 9.29 -6.42 -7.51
N TYR A 5 8.70 -5.62 -8.41
CA TYR A 5 7.98 -4.40 -8.02
C TYR A 5 6.72 -4.72 -7.21
N ILE A 6 6.05 -5.82 -7.52
CA ILE A 6 4.88 -6.27 -6.74
C ILE A 6 5.31 -6.74 -5.35
N GLU A 7 6.42 -7.47 -5.22
CA GLU A 7 6.96 -7.90 -3.93
C GLU A 7 7.37 -6.72 -3.04
N ALA A 8 7.99 -5.69 -3.63
CA ALA A 8 8.33 -4.45 -2.93
C ALA A 8 7.07 -3.71 -2.44
N ALA A 9 6.05 -3.60 -3.30
CA ALA A 9 4.77 -3.01 -2.93
C ALA A 9 4.06 -3.78 -1.81
N GLN A 10 4.06 -5.12 -1.86
CA GLN A 10 3.52 -5.96 -0.80
C GLN A 10 4.26 -5.79 0.53
N SER A 11 5.59 -5.67 0.46
CA SER A 11 6.43 -5.47 1.64
C SER A 11 6.15 -4.13 2.30
N LEU A 12 6.01 -3.06 1.51
CA LEU A 12 5.63 -1.74 2.00
C LEU A 12 4.20 -1.76 2.59
N ALA A 13 3.25 -2.39 1.91
CA ALA A 13 1.87 -2.52 2.37
C ALA A 13 1.77 -3.15 3.76
N ARG A 14 2.57 -4.19 4.04
CA ARG A 14 2.62 -4.82 5.37
C ARG A 14 3.15 -3.86 6.43
N LYS A 15 4.20 -3.08 6.13
CA LYS A 15 4.73 -2.08 7.07
C LYS A 15 3.69 -1.00 7.38
N ILE A 16 2.99 -0.52 6.36
CA ILE A 16 1.94 0.49 6.51
C ILE A 16 0.79 -0.07 7.36
N ALA A 17 0.28 -1.26 7.03
CA ALA A 17 -0.83 -1.87 7.75
C ALA A 17 -0.52 -2.23 9.22
N GLN A 18 0.76 -2.43 9.55
CA GLN A 18 1.24 -2.68 10.92
C GLN A 18 1.55 -1.39 11.69
N HIS A 19 1.60 -0.24 11.01
CA HIS A 19 1.82 1.03 11.69
C HIS A 19 0.60 1.32 12.61
N PRO A 20 0.84 1.67 13.88
CA PRO A 20 -0.25 2.01 14.79
C PRO A 20 -0.96 3.27 14.31
N GLY A 21 -2.22 3.41 14.70
CA GLY A 21 -3.03 4.57 14.36
C GLY A 21 -4.13 4.27 13.33
N ASP A 22 -4.80 5.33 12.89
CA ASP A 22 -5.84 5.25 11.87
C ASP A 22 -5.28 5.20 10.45
N VAL A 23 -6.17 5.10 9.46
CA VAL A 23 -5.79 5.01 8.03
C VAL A 23 -5.00 6.25 7.57
N SER A 24 -5.26 7.42 8.15
CA SER A 24 -4.54 8.66 7.82
C SER A 24 -3.12 8.63 8.37
N GLU A 25 -2.93 8.16 9.60
CA GLU A 25 -1.61 7.96 10.20
C GLU A 25 -0.80 6.91 9.42
N GLN A 26 -1.44 5.81 9.00
CA GLN A 26 -0.85 4.81 8.14
C GLN A 26 -0.45 5.36 6.75
N ALA A 27 -1.33 6.14 6.11
CA ALA A 27 -1.05 6.78 4.83
C ALA A 27 0.15 7.74 4.92
N ARG A 28 0.18 8.58 5.97
CA ARG A 28 1.29 9.48 6.27
C ARG A 28 2.60 8.71 6.40
N PHE A 29 2.61 7.65 7.20
CA PHE A 29 3.79 6.79 7.37
C PHE A 29 4.28 6.22 6.03
N GLY A 30 3.37 5.79 5.14
CA GLY A 30 3.70 5.31 3.79
C GLY A 30 4.42 6.36 2.94
N ILE A 31 3.89 7.60 2.90
CA ILE A 31 4.48 8.72 2.15
C ILE A 31 5.89 9.03 2.67
N GLU A 32 6.02 9.20 3.98
CA GLU A 32 7.28 9.61 4.61
C GLU A 32 8.36 8.52 4.47
N THR A 33 7.94 7.25 4.46
CA THR A 33 8.84 6.10 4.23
C THR A 33 9.35 6.06 2.79
N CYS A 34 8.51 6.37 1.80
CA CYS A 34 8.90 6.34 0.39
C CYS A 34 9.64 7.60 -0.04
N LEU A 35 9.08 8.78 0.22
CA LEU A 35 9.56 10.04 -0.33
C LEU A 35 10.61 10.74 0.54
N VAL A 36 10.90 10.19 1.72
CA VAL A 36 11.93 10.70 2.66
C VAL A 36 11.75 12.19 2.99
N ARG A 37 10.50 12.63 3.07
CA ARG A 37 10.08 13.98 3.47
C ARG A 37 8.76 13.91 4.21
N SER A 38 8.42 14.96 4.95
CA SER A 38 7.11 15.10 5.56
C SER A 38 5.99 15.06 4.51
N ALA A 39 4.93 14.32 4.80
CA ALA A 39 3.71 14.35 4.02
C ALA A 39 2.91 15.61 4.37
N ASP A 40 2.30 16.24 3.37
CA ASP A 40 1.27 17.23 3.63
C ASP A 40 -0.11 16.59 3.77
N ASP A 41 -1.07 17.35 4.30
CA ASP A 41 -2.41 16.83 4.61
C ASP A 41 -3.21 16.48 3.33
N ALA A 42 -2.94 17.16 2.21
CA ALA A 42 -3.62 16.89 0.96
C ALA A 42 -3.15 15.55 0.37
N GLU A 43 -1.85 15.26 0.43
CA GLU A 43 -1.31 13.96 0.00
C GLU A 43 -1.86 12.80 0.84
N VAL A 44 -1.94 12.98 2.16
CA VAL A 44 -2.55 12.00 3.07
C VAL A 44 -4.00 11.76 2.69
N GLU A 45 -4.79 12.81 2.48
CA GLU A 45 -6.19 12.68 2.08
C GLU A 45 -6.35 11.91 0.75
N GLN A 46 -5.53 12.22 -0.26
CA GLN A 46 -5.56 11.50 -1.54
C GLN A 46 -5.25 10.00 -1.38
N LEU A 47 -4.28 9.65 -0.54
CA LEU A 47 -3.92 8.26 -0.28
C LEU A 47 -4.96 7.50 0.54
N VAL A 48 -5.60 8.16 1.51
CA VAL A 48 -6.75 7.59 2.24
C VAL A 48 -7.91 7.32 1.27
N GLN A 49 -8.21 8.24 0.35
CA GLN A 49 -9.25 8.04 -0.67
C GLN A 49 -8.90 6.86 -1.59
N LEU A 50 -7.65 6.79 -2.07
CA LEU A 50 -7.17 5.68 -2.90
C LEU A 50 -7.26 4.34 -2.16
N PHE A 51 -6.86 4.30 -0.88
CA PHE A 51 -6.98 3.10 -0.05
C PHE A 51 -8.43 2.65 0.06
N ASN A 52 -9.36 3.56 0.36
CA ASN A 52 -10.78 3.23 0.52
C ASN A 52 -11.40 2.70 -0.77
N LEU A 53 -11.07 3.32 -1.91
CA LEU A 53 -11.50 2.84 -3.24
C LEU A 53 -10.97 1.44 -3.53
N ALA A 54 -9.68 1.21 -3.30
CA ALA A 54 -9.07 -0.11 -3.50
C ALA A 54 -9.67 -1.16 -2.55
N ARG A 55 -9.90 -0.80 -1.29
CA ARG A 55 -10.51 -1.67 -0.28
C ARG A 55 -11.93 -2.07 -0.67
N GLU A 56 -12.75 -1.14 -1.15
CA GLU A 56 -14.09 -1.44 -1.67
C GLU A 56 -14.03 -2.35 -2.90
N HIS A 57 -13.10 -2.08 -3.82
CA HIS A 57 -12.87 -2.93 -4.99
C HIS A 57 -12.53 -4.38 -4.59
N PHE A 58 -11.67 -4.57 -3.59
CA PHE A 58 -11.25 -5.90 -3.13
C PHE A 58 -12.24 -6.58 -2.19
N ALA A 59 -13.16 -5.85 -1.55
CA ALA A 59 -14.13 -6.42 -0.62
C ALA A 59 -15.06 -7.46 -1.26
N SER A 60 -15.36 -7.33 -2.55
CA SER A 60 -16.17 -8.28 -3.32
C SER A 60 -15.35 -9.23 -4.21
N ARG A 61 -14.01 -9.13 -4.16
CA ARG A 61 -13.08 -9.82 -5.08
C ARG A 61 -12.00 -10.57 -4.31
N GLU A 62 -12.41 -11.50 -3.46
CA GLU A 62 -11.52 -12.21 -2.54
C GLU A 62 -10.33 -12.92 -3.24
N ALA A 63 -10.56 -13.52 -4.40
CA ALA A 63 -9.50 -14.20 -5.15
C ALA A 63 -8.42 -13.21 -5.65
N GLU A 64 -8.82 -12.05 -6.16
CA GLU A 64 -7.93 -11.00 -6.61
C GLU A 64 -7.19 -10.37 -5.42
N ALA A 65 -7.90 -10.14 -4.31
CA ALA A 65 -7.32 -9.62 -3.08
C ALA A 65 -6.23 -10.56 -2.53
N LYS A 66 -6.50 -11.88 -2.48
CA LYS A 66 -5.52 -12.89 -2.09
C LYS A 66 -4.31 -12.86 -3.02
N GLN A 67 -4.53 -12.90 -4.34
CA GLN A 67 -3.44 -12.88 -5.30
C GLN A 67 -2.54 -11.66 -5.10
N LEU A 68 -3.12 -10.47 -4.97
CA LEU A 68 -2.37 -9.23 -4.81
C LEU A 68 -1.72 -9.08 -3.44
N ALA A 69 -2.30 -9.61 -2.37
CA ALA A 69 -1.73 -9.50 -1.02
C ALA A 69 -0.64 -10.55 -0.73
N THR A 70 -0.62 -11.67 -1.46
CA THR A 70 0.22 -12.82 -1.10
C THR A 70 1.19 -13.31 -2.16
N VAL A 71 1.05 -12.95 -3.43
CA VAL A 71 1.95 -13.45 -4.49
C VAL A 71 2.78 -12.30 -5.06
N PRO A 72 4.13 -12.36 -5.04
CA PRO A 72 4.97 -13.50 -4.65
C PRO A 72 5.36 -13.57 -3.16
N LEU A 73 5.14 -12.53 -2.34
CA LEU A 73 5.74 -12.38 -1.01
C LEU A 73 5.36 -13.46 0.02
N GLY A 74 4.27 -14.19 -0.19
CA GLY A 74 3.76 -15.25 0.68
C GLY A 74 2.62 -14.78 1.59
N ASN A 75 2.28 -15.59 2.60
CA ASN A 75 1.10 -15.35 3.42
C ASN A 75 1.17 -14.03 4.22
N PRO A 76 0.02 -13.39 4.49
CA PRO A 76 -0.06 -12.22 5.35
C PRO A 76 0.40 -12.49 6.78
N PRO A 77 0.89 -11.46 7.51
CA PRO A 77 1.00 -11.51 8.95
C PRO A 77 -0.35 -11.81 9.62
N GLU A 78 -0.32 -12.51 10.77
CA GLU A 78 -1.54 -12.78 11.54
C GLU A 78 -2.22 -11.48 12.00
N GLY A 79 -3.55 -11.50 12.03
CA GLY A 79 -4.37 -10.35 12.47
C GLY A 79 -4.61 -9.27 11.41
N LEU A 80 -3.98 -9.36 10.23
CA LEU A 80 -4.22 -8.40 9.13
C LEU A 80 -5.25 -8.92 8.13
N SER A 81 -6.14 -8.04 7.72
CA SER A 81 -7.13 -8.30 6.66
C SER A 81 -6.45 -8.44 5.31
N VAL A 82 -6.75 -9.52 4.58
CA VAL A 82 -6.28 -9.71 3.21
C VAL A 82 -6.76 -8.60 2.28
N THR A 83 -8.00 -8.15 2.46
CA THR A 83 -8.58 -7.05 1.69
C THR A 83 -7.82 -5.74 1.93
N ASP A 84 -7.48 -5.44 3.18
CA ASP A 84 -6.76 -4.20 3.52
C ASP A 84 -5.32 -4.28 3.02
N LEU A 85 -4.68 -5.45 3.09
CA LEU A 85 -3.34 -5.63 2.53
C LEU A 85 -3.32 -5.52 1.00
N ALA A 86 -4.33 -6.03 0.31
CA ALA A 86 -4.45 -5.86 -1.14
C ALA A 86 -4.61 -4.38 -1.50
N ALA A 87 -5.44 -3.65 -0.75
CA ALA A 87 -5.63 -2.20 -0.92
C ALA A 87 -4.33 -1.43 -0.66
N TRP A 88 -3.64 -1.71 0.45
CA TRP A 88 -2.34 -1.10 0.74
C TRP A 88 -1.26 -1.49 -0.27
N THR A 89 -1.34 -2.67 -0.89
CA THR A 89 -0.42 -3.09 -1.96
C THR A 89 -0.64 -2.26 -3.23
N ALA A 90 -1.90 -2.01 -3.59
CA ALA A 90 -2.23 -1.13 -4.72
C ALA A 90 -1.73 0.31 -4.46
N VAL A 91 -1.97 0.85 -3.25
CA VAL A 91 -1.45 2.15 -2.81
C VAL A 91 0.08 2.19 -2.86
N SER A 92 0.75 1.17 -2.32
CA SER A 92 2.21 1.06 -2.29
C SER A 92 2.81 1.03 -3.69
N ASN A 93 2.15 0.36 -4.64
CA ASN A 93 2.57 0.37 -6.04
C ASN A 93 2.52 1.79 -6.63
N VAL A 94 1.49 2.59 -6.31
CA VAL A 94 1.42 4.00 -6.74
C VAL A 94 2.54 4.82 -6.12
N LEU A 95 2.79 4.69 -4.82
CA LEU A 95 3.87 5.39 -4.12
C LEU A 95 5.26 5.07 -4.69
N LEU A 96 5.56 3.79 -4.93
CA LEU A 96 6.85 3.36 -5.46
C LEU A 96 7.07 3.84 -6.90
N ASN A 97 6.02 3.88 -7.72
CA ASN A 97 6.11 4.43 -9.08
C ASN A 97 6.32 5.96 -9.08
N LEU A 98 5.74 6.68 -8.10
CA LEU A 98 6.00 8.12 -7.91
C LEU A 98 7.45 8.37 -7.50
N ASP A 99 7.97 7.60 -6.55
CA ASP A 99 9.36 7.68 -6.10
C ASP A 99 10.35 7.41 -7.24
N GLU A 100 10.12 6.33 -8.01
CA GLU A 100 10.94 5.99 -9.17
C GLU A 100 10.95 7.13 -10.22
N PHE A 101 9.82 7.78 -10.45
CA PHE A 101 9.75 8.92 -11.36
C PHE A 101 10.52 10.14 -10.84
N LEU A 102 10.53 10.38 -9.53
CA LEU A 102 11.28 11.48 -8.92
C LEU A 102 12.79 11.21 -8.86
N MET A 103 13.20 9.94 -8.73
CA MET A 103 14.60 9.55 -8.58
C MET A 103 15.34 9.31 -9.90
N LYS A 104 14.64 9.18 -11.05
CA LYS A 104 15.28 9.03 -12.36
C LYS A 104 15.54 10.40 -13.02
N PRO A 105 16.82 10.77 -13.28
CA PRO A 105 17.18 11.99 -14.00
C PRO A 105 16.87 11.95 -15.50
#